data_AF-A0A1I1LAA0-F1
#
_entry.id   AF-A0A1I1LAA0-F1
#
_cell.length_a   1.000
_cell.length_b   1.000
_cell.length_c   1.000
_cell.angle_alpha   90.00
_cell.angle_beta   90.00
_cell.angle_gamma   90.00
#
_symmetry.space_group_name_H-M   'P 1'
#
loop_
_entity.id
_entity.type
_entity.pdbx_description
1 polymer ?
#
loop_
_entity_poly.entity_id
_entity_poly.type
_entity_poly.pdbx_seq_one_letter_code
_entity_poly.pdbx_strand_id
1 'polypeptide(L)'
;MDENFEKYQKEVIKDFLRRHWTLIRIIMLVLLLFFKFSPKLETMMKPKDIPVAVTIELSGKEDGEYHGYSFYLEDEQPMMGLVKDGNTYRTIPIEREEYDSMISAGYRKYSDRDMTVDGAVTTYYKITLTDASGKEKSVNGKAAPAFLSSIYYNIGVLTDKYIKQPKV
;
A
#
# COMPACT_ATOMS: atom_id res chain seq x y z
N MET A 1 -17.67 45.31 10.96
CA MET A 1 -16.28 45.48 11.42
C MET A 1 -15.90 46.93 11.15
N ASP A 2 -15.28 47.59 12.11
CA ASP A 2 -14.95 49.03 12.04
C ASP A 2 -13.89 49.26 10.95
N GLU A 3 -14.20 50.04 9.90
CA GLU A 3 -13.30 50.29 8.76
C GLU A 3 -11.93 50.86 9.20
N ASN A 4 -11.92 51.59 10.33
CA ASN A 4 -10.70 52.14 10.90
C ASN A 4 -9.79 51.06 11.50
N PHE A 5 -10.40 49.98 12.02
CA PHE A 5 -9.66 48.85 12.60
C PHE A 5 -9.01 47.99 11.51
N GLU A 6 -9.71 47.74 10.41
CA GLU A 6 -9.12 47.02 9.26
C GLU A 6 -7.97 47.80 8.61
N LYS A 7 -8.10 49.12 8.52
CA LYS A 7 -7.05 49.98 7.96
C LYS A 7 -5.81 49.98 8.86
N TYR A 8 -6.00 50.06 10.18
CA TYR A 8 -4.92 49.96 11.15
C TYR A 8 -4.21 48.59 11.11
N GLN A 9 -4.96 47.48 11.03
CA GLN A 9 -4.36 46.15 10.91
C GLN A 9 -3.51 46.00 9.64
N LYS A 10 -3.99 46.51 8.50
CA LYS A 10 -3.25 46.49 7.24
C LYS A 10 -1.95 47.29 7.32
N GLU A 11 -1.96 48.46 7.97
CA GLU A 11 -0.75 49.27 8.17
C GLU A 11 0.26 48.58 9.10
N VAL A 12 -0.19 48.02 10.22
CA VAL A 12 0.68 47.28 11.16
C VAL A 12 1.31 46.06 10.49
N ILE A 13 0.54 45.29 9.71
CA ILE A 13 1.07 44.14 8.96
C ILE A 13 2.07 44.60 7.89
N LYS A 14 1.78 45.69 7.19
CA LYS A 14 2.65 46.24 6.15
C LYS A 14 3.99 46.72 6.73
N ASP A 15 3.96 47.40 7.87
CA ASP A 15 5.16 47.84 8.57
C ASP A 15 5.94 46.67 9.17
N PHE A 16 5.25 45.66 9.70
CA PHE A 16 5.88 44.42 10.17
C PHE A 16 6.60 43.68 9.03
N LEU A 17 5.94 43.51 7.89
CA LEU A 17 6.52 42.87 6.70
C LEU A 17 7.69 43.67 6.13
N ARG A 18 7.59 45.01 6.10
CA ARG A 18 8.67 45.88 5.63
C ARG A 18 9.89 45.80 6.55
N ARG A 19 9.68 45.83 7.87
CA ARG A 19 10.76 45.77 8.87
C ARG A 19 11.45 44.42 8.91
N HIS A 20 10.71 43.32 8.70
CA HIS A 20 11.23 41.95 8.74
C HIS A 20 11.47 41.35 7.35
N TRP A 21 11.41 42.16 6.28
CA TRP A 21 11.50 41.68 4.89
C TRP A 21 12.75 40.85 4.62
N THR A 22 13.90 41.28 5.14
CA THR A 22 15.17 40.56 5.02
C THR A 22 15.13 39.22 5.77
N LEU A 23 14.56 39.18 6.97
CA LEU A 23 14.40 37.96 7.75
C LEU A 23 13.44 36.97 7.09
N ILE A 24 12.31 37.46 6.57
CA ILE A 24 11.32 36.67 5.82
C ILE A 24 11.99 36.07 4.57
N ARG A 25 12.80 36.85 3.85
CA ARG A 25 13.57 36.34 2.70
C ARG A 25 14.55 35.25 3.12
N ILE A 26 15.29 35.43 4.22
CA ILE A 26 16.22 34.41 4.72
C ILE A 26 15.47 33.14 5.12
N ILE A 27 14.34 33.25 5.83
CA ILE A 27 13.50 32.11 6.21
C ILE A 27 12.95 31.39 4.97
N MET A 28 12.46 32.13 3.98
CA MET A 28 12.02 31.57 2.70
C MET A 28 13.16 30.87 1.96
N LEU A 29 14.36 31.44 1.97
CA LEU A 29 15.54 30.87 1.30
C LEU A 29 16.01 29.61 2.04
N VAL A 30 16.01 29.61 3.37
CA VAL A 30 16.28 28.44 4.21
C VAL A 30 15.22 27.37 4.02
N LEU A 31 13.94 27.73 3.90
CA LEU A 31 12.86 26.79 3.59
C LEU A 31 13.01 26.22 2.19
N LEU A 32 13.31 27.04 1.18
CA LEU A 32 13.54 26.57 -0.20
C LEU A 32 14.78 25.68 -0.29
N LEU A 33 15.85 26.01 0.42
CA LEU A 33 17.04 25.16 0.53
C LEU A 33 16.70 23.89 1.32
N PHE A 34 15.91 23.97 2.38
CA PHE A 34 15.42 22.79 3.08
C PHE A 34 14.54 21.94 2.17
N PHE A 35 13.62 22.47 1.37
CA PHE A 35 12.83 21.68 0.42
C PHE A 35 13.67 21.11 -0.73
N LYS A 36 14.69 21.84 -1.20
CA LYS A 36 15.56 21.44 -2.31
C LYS A 36 16.68 20.46 -1.90
N PHE A 37 17.17 20.56 -0.66
CA PHE A 37 18.26 19.73 -0.12
C PHE A 37 17.81 18.78 0.99
N SER A 38 16.55 18.84 1.45
CA SER A 38 15.99 17.80 2.31
C SER A 38 15.88 16.54 1.47
N PRO A 39 16.64 15.49 1.79
CA PRO A 39 16.52 14.23 1.09
C PRO A 39 15.15 13.56 1.36
N LYS A 40 14.29 14.16 2.22
CA LYS A 40 13.14 13.51 2.85
C LYS A 40 11.79 13.69 2.16
N LEU A 41 11.71 14.43 1.05
CA LEU A 41 10.45 14.48 0.28
C LEU A 41 10.40 13.50 -0.90
N GLU A 42 11.54 13.15 -1.47
CA GLU A 42 11.64 12.01 -2.40
C GLU A 42 11.87 10.66 -1.69
N THR A 43 12.18 10.65 -0.38
CA THR A 43 12.38 9.41 0.39
C THR A 43 11.28 9.08 1.41
N MET A 44 10.11 9.74 1.36
CA MET A 44 8.90 9.24 2.02
C MET A 44 8.24 8.12 1.19
N MET A 45 9.03 7.07 0.96
CA MET A 45 8.74 5.69 0.58
C MET A 45 10.01 5.24 -0.14
N LYS A 46 10.89 4.51 0.52
CA LYS A 46 12.00 3.86 -0.19
C LYS A 46 11.36 2.95 -1.25
N PRO A 47 11.61 3.15 -2.56
CA PRO A 47 11.10 2.26 -3.61
C PRO A 47 11.57 0.80 -3.46
N LYS A 48 12.55 0.58 -2.58
CA LYS A 48 13.19 -0.72 -2.33
C LYS A 48 12.38 -1.64 -1.41
N ASP A 49 11.37 -1.14 -0.71
CA ASP A 49 10.63 -1.91 0.29
C ASP A 49 9.18 -2.24 -0.15
N ILE A 50 8.68 -1.65 -1.23
CA ILE A 50 7.34 -1.97 -1.76
C ILE A 50 7.44 -3.25 -2.60
N PRO A 51 6.68 -4.30 -2.29
CA PRO A 51 6.69 -5.52 -3.09
C PRO A 51 6.15 -5.24 -4.49
N VAL A 52 6.80 -5.79 -5.51
CA VAL A 52 6.34 -5.74 -6.92
C VAL A 52 5.30 -6.82 -7.21
N ALA A 53 5.26 -7.86 -6.38
CA ALA A 53 4.20 -8.85 -6.40
C ALA A 53 3.83 -9.31 -4.98
N VAL A 54 2.54 -9.60 -4.79
CA VAL A 54 2.00 -10.23 -3.59
C VAL A 54 1.23 -11.47 -3.99
N THR A 55 1.66 -12.63 -3.51
CA THR A 55 1.00 -13.91 -3.75
C THR A 55 0.41 -14.43 -2.44
N ILE A 56 -0.89 -14.71 -2.45
CA ILE A 56 -1.65 -15.19 -1.30
C ILE A 56 -2.22 -16.55 -1.64
N GLU A 57 -1.73 -17.57 -0.94
CA GLU A 57 -2.10 -18.96 -1.10
C GLU A 57 -2.79 -19.48 0.16
N LEU A 58 -3.84 -20.28 -0.03
CA LEU A 58 -4.66 -20.82 1.05
C LEU A 58 -4.82 -22.33 0.88
N SER A 59 -4.80 -23.06 1.99
CA SER A 59 -5.07 -24.49 2.03
C SER A 59 -5.94 -24.88 3.21
N GLY A 60 -6.79 -25.89 3.04
CA GLY A 60 -7.58 -26.46 4.13
C GLY A 60 -6.76 -27.33 5.09
N LYS A 61 -5.50 -27.66 4.75
CA LYS A 61 -4.61 -28.52 5.53
C LYS A 61 -3.17 -27.98 5.46
N GLU A 62 -2.33 -28.34 6.43
CA GLU A 62 -0.94 -27.86 6.52
C GLU A 62 -0.11 -28.27 5.30
N ASP A 63 -0.24 -29.54 4.92
CA ASP A 63 0.41 -30.13 3.74
C ASP A 63 -0.57 -30.27 2.56
N GLY A 64 -1.62 -29.45 2.54
CA GLY A 64 -2.65 -29.51 1.50
C GLY A 64 -2.25 -28.77 0.22
N GLU A 65 -3.03 -29.01 -0.83
CA GLU A 65 -2.92 -28.22 -2.06
C GLU A 65 -3.23 -26.75 -1.75
N TYR A 66 -2.35 -25.86 -2.20
CA TYR A 66 -2.48 -24.43 -2.03
C TYR A 66 -3.12 -23.82 -3.28
N HIS A 67 -4.20 -23.08 -3.05
CA HIS A 67 -4.90 -22.32 -4.08
C HIS A 67 -4.90 -20.85 -3.70
N GLY A 68 -4.73 -19.96 -4.67
CA GLY A 68 -4.46 -18.58 -4.33
C GLY A 68 -4.62 -17.59 -5.46
N TYR A 69 -4.19 -16.37 -5.15
CA TYR A 69 -4.18 -15.24 -6.06
C TYR A 69 -2.82 -14.56 -5.97
N SER A 70 -2.27 -14.18 -7.11
CA SER A 70 -1.06 -13.37 -7.22
C SER A 70 -1.41 -12.02 -7.82
N PHE A 71 -0.87 -10.94 -7.27
CA PHE A 71 -1.11 -9.57 -7.72
C PHE A 71 0.23 -8.96 -8.12
N TYR A 72 0.38 -8.56 -9.38
CA TYR A 72 1.63 -8.07 -9.94
C TYR A 72 1.38 -7.15 -11.14
N LEU A 73 2.45 -6.57 -11.69
CA LEU A 73 2.42 -5.82 -12.93
C LEU A 73 3.04 -6.65 -14.06
N GLU A 74 2.37 -6.73 -15.20
CA GLU A 74 2.88 -7.29 -16.46
C GLU A 74 2.90 -6.15 -17.49
N ASP A 75 4.07 -5.76 -17.99
CA ASP A 75 4.22 -4.60 -18.90
C ASP A 75 3.48 -3.33 -18.39
N GLU A 76 3.67 -3.02 -17.10
CA GLU A 76 3.03 -1.92 -16.36
C GLU A 76 1.51 -2.05 -16.11
N GLN A 77 0.85 -3.05 -16.73
CA GLN A 77 -0.56 -3.37 -16.53
C GLN A 77 -0.75 -4.19 -15.24
N PRO A 78 -1.62 -3.75 -14.32
CA PRO A 78 -1.98 -4.54 -13.15
C PRO A 78 -2.71 -5.83 -13.50
N MET A 79 -2.23 -6.94 -12.93
CA MET A 79 -2.72 -8.29 -13.16
C MET A 79 -3.05 -9.00 -11.85
N MET A 80 -4.13 -9.77 -11.88
CA MET A 80 -4.46 -10.81 -10.89
C MET A 80 -4.27 -12.19 -11.53
N GLY A 81 -3.30 -12.94 -11.03
CA GLY A 81 -3.05 -14.34 -11.38
C GLY A 81 -3.81 -15.30 -10.46
N LEU A 82 -4.47 -16.31 -11.02
CA LEU A 82 -5.02 -17.44 -10.27
C LEU A 82 -3.92 -18.49 -10.08
N VAL A 83 -3.66 -18.84 -8.82
CA VAL A 83 -2.58 -19.76 -8.43
C VAL A 83 -3.16 -21.12 -8.05
N LYS A 84 -2.54 -22.17 -8.58
CA LYS A 84 -2.79 -23.57 -8.22
C LYS A 84 -1.48 -24.32 -8.28
N ASP A 85 -1.19 -25.14 -7.27
CA ASP A 85 0.08 -25.90 -7.17
C ASP A 85 1.32 -25.00 -7.27
N GLY A 86 1.28 -23.80 -6.67
CA GLY A 86 2.34 -22.80 -6.72
C GLY A 86 2.54 -22.13 -8.09
N ASN A 87 1.70 -22.45 -9.09
CA ASN A 87 1.81 -21.91 -10.44
C ASN A 87 0.62 -21.03 -10.80
N THR A 88 0.88 -19.90 -11.45
CA THR A 88 -0.18 -19.06 -12.02
C THR A 88 -0.70 -19.69 -13.31
N TYR A 89 -1.96 -20.12 -13.34
CA TYR A 89 -2.54 -20.80 -14.51
C TYR A 89 -3.45 -19.91 -15.36
N ARG A 90 -3.87 -18.76 -14.82
CA ARG A 90 -4.69 -17.77 -15.52
C ARG A 90 -4.38 -16.39 -14.99
N THR A 91 -4.34 -15.40 -15.86
CA THR A 91 -4.15 -13.99 -15.51
C THR A 91 -5.37 -13.18 -15.94
N ILE A 92 -5.70 -12.15 -15.16
CA ILE A 92 -6.84 -11.27 -15.40
C ILE A 92 -6.37 -9.83 -15.17
N PRO A 93 -6.53 -8.93 -16.14
CA PRO A 93 -6.22 -7.51 -15.91
C PRO A 93 -7.20 -6.90 -14.91
N ILE A 94 -6.68 -6.11 -13.99
CA ILE A 94 -7.45 -5.45 -12.92
C ILE A 94 -7.16 -3.94 -12.91
N GLU A 95 -7.93 -3.18 -12.14
CA GLU A 95 -7.73 -1.74 -12.01
C GLU A 95 -6.52 -1.44 -11.11
N ARG A 96 -5.84 -0.29 -11.33
CA ARG A 96 -4.66 0.11 -10.55
C ARG A 96 -5.00 0.26 -9.06
N GLU A 97 -6.17 0.83 -8.74
CA GLU A 97 -6.62 1.03 -7.35
C GLU A 97 -6.76 -0.29 -6.58
N GLU A 98 -7.20 -1.35 -7.26
CA GLU A 98 -7.38 -2.68 -6.68
C GLU A 98 -6.04 -3.38 -6.46
N TYR A 99 -5.12 -3.23 -7.41
CA TYR A 99 -3.74 -3.65 -7.26
C TYR A 99 -3.08 -2.95 -6.07
N ASP A 100 -3.17 -1.62 -5.98
CA ASP A 100 -2.58 -0.84 -4.90
C ASP A 100 -3.17 -1.23 -3.53
N SER A 101 -4.47 -1.52 -3.49
CA SER A 101 -5.16 -2.04 -2.30
C SER A 101 -4.59 -3.40 -1.86
N MET A 102 -4.37 -4.32 -2.80
CA MET A 102 -3.81 -5.65 -2.51
C MET A 102 -2.33 -5.60 -2.10
N ILE A 103 -1.51 -4.84 -2.82
CA ILE A 103 -0.11 -4.59 -2.47
C ILE A 103 -0.01 -4.00 -1.06
N SER A 104 -0.84 -3.01 -0.76
CA SER A 104 -0.88 -2.36 0.56
C SER A 104 -1.37 -3.28 1.66
N ALA A 105 -2.38 -4.12 1.41
CA ALA A 105 -2.93 -5.05 2.40
C ALA A 105 -1.93 -6.16 2.76
N GLY A 106 -1.22 -6.70 1.77
CA GLY A 106 -0.14 -7.66 1.97
C GLY A 106 1.05 -7.04 2.72
N TYR A 107 1.41 -5.79 2.39
CA TYR A 107 2.57 -5.11 2.96
C TYR A 107 2.33 -4.51 4.37
N ARG A 108 1.21 -3.83 4.64
CA ARG A 108 0.94 -3.18 5.94
C ARG A 108 0.87 -4.16 7.11
N LYS A 109 0.43 -5.40 6.88
CA LYS A 109 0.40 -6.44 7.92
C LYS A 109 1.77 -7.14 8.11
N TYR A 110 2.73 -6.85 7.23
CA TYR A 110 4.05 -7.47 7.20
C TYR A 110 5.13 -6.70 7.98
N SER A 111 4.93 -5.40 8.22
CA SER A 111 5.92 -4.60 8.97
C SER A 111 6.02 -4.99 10.44
N ASP A 112 5.00 -5.67 11.00
CA ASP A 112 4.92 -5.93 12.43
C ASP A 112 4.42 -7.35 12.73
N ARG A 113 5.37 -8.21 13.11
CA ARG A 113 5.25 -9.48 13.87
C ARG A 113 4.96 -10.76 13.07
N ASP A 114 5.65 -11.82 13.51
CA ASP A 114 5.26 -13.20 13.28
C ASP A 114 3.84 -13.41 13.84
N MET A 115 2.86 -13.49 12.95
CA MET A 115 1.46 -13.66 13.31
C MET A 115 1.15 -15.14 13.57
N THR A 116 1.44 -15.60 14.78
CA THR A 116 0.87 -16.87 15.29
C THR A 116 -0.50 -16.57 15.89
N VAL A 117 -1.57 -17.07 15.26
CA VAL A 117 -2.92 -16.99 15.83
C VAL A 117 -3.33 -18.36 16.30
N ASP A 118 -3.31 -18.55 17.62
CA ASP A 118 -3.86 -19.73 18.26
C ASP A 118 -5.39 -19.68 18.22
N GLY A 119 -5.99 -20.68 17.59
CA GLY A 119 -7.43 -20.88 17.46
C GLY A 119 -7.72 -22.20 16.76
N ALA A 120 -8.95 -22.72 16.90
CA ALA A 120 -9.37 -23.94 16.20
C ALA A 120 -9.19 -23.75 14.68
N VAL A 121 -8.20 -24.46 14.11
CA VAL A 121 -7.69 -24.22 12.76
C VAL A 121 -8.70 -24.69 11.72
N THR A 122 -9.09 -23.80 10.80
CA THR A 122 -9.87 -24.18 9.62
C THR A 122 -9.17 -23.88 8.30
N THR A 123 -8.09 -23.08 8.28
CA THR A 123 -7.36 -22.73 7.05
C THR A 123 -5.90 -22.36 7.33
N TYR A 124 -5.01 -22.84 6.47
CA TYR A 124 -3.59 -22.54 6.41
C TYR A 124 -3.36 -21.50 5.32
N TYR A 125 -2.46 -20.56 5.57
CA TYR A 125 -2.12 -19.52 4.60
C TYR A 125 -0.63 -19.46 4.36
N LYS A 126 -0.27 -19.02 3.15
CA LYS A 126 1.08 -18.65 2.74
C LYS A 126 0.99 -17.34 1.98
N ILE A 127 1.69 -16.31 2.46
CA ILE A 127 1.80 -15.02 1.78
C ILE A 127 3.26 -14.86 1.36
N THR A 128 3.48 -14.68 0.06
CA THR A 128 4.79 -14.45 -0.54
C THR A 128 4.86 -13.03 -1.07
N LEU A 129 5.85 -12.27 -0.62
CA LEU A 129 6.18 -10.96 -1.15
C LEU A 129 7.40 -11.11 -2.07
N THR A 130 7.31 -10.54 -3.27
CA THR A 130 8.42 -10.51 -4.22
C THR A 130 8.88 -9.06 -4.39
N ASP A 131 10.16 -8.80 -4.23
CA ASP A 131 10.75 -7.47 -4.44
C ASP A 131 11.15 -7.24 -5.90
N ALA A 132 11.55 -5.99 -6.23
CA ALA A 132 11.96 -5.62 -7.58
C ALA A 132 13.19 -6.38 -8.11
N SER A 133 13.97 -7.03 -7.23
CA SER A 133 15.09 -7.89 -7.63
C SER A 133 14.67 -9.34 -7.90
N GLY A 134 13.38 -9.66 -7.74
CA GLY A 134 12.84 -11.01 -7.85
C GLY A 134 13.07 -11.86 -6.61
N LYS A 135 13.55 -11.27 -5.50
CA LYS A 135 13.75 -12.01 -4.26
C LYS A 135 12.43 -12.15 -3.53
N GLU A 136 12.14 -13.38 -3.12
CA GLU A 136 10.91 -13.73 -2.41
C GLU A 136 11.14 -13.83 -0.90
N LYS A 137 10.13 -13.41 -0.14
CA LYS A 137 10.03 -13.71 1.29
C LYS A 137 8.62 -14.17 1.61
N SER A 138 8.49 -15.42 2.05
CA SER A 138 7.21 -16.04 2.39
C SER A 138 7.01 -16.14 3.89
N VAL A 139 5.75 -16.00 4.32
CA VAL A 139 5.31 -16.30 5.68
C VAL A 139 4.14 -17.26 5.60
N ASN A 140 4.21 -18.31 6.40
CA ASN A 140 3.17 -19.32 6.51
C ASN A 140 2.57 -19.25 7.90
N GLY A 141 1.27 -19.50 8.03
CA GLY A 141 0.63 -19.53 9.33
C GLY A 141 -0.71 -20.23 9.32
N LYS A 142 -1.29 -20.30 10.51
CA LYS A 142 -2.61 -20.86 10.77
C LYS A 142 -3.50 -19.72 11.25
N ALA A 143 -4.70 -19.59 10.69
CA ALA A 143 -5.61 -18.52 11.06
C ALA A 143 -7.06 -18.99 11.05
N ALA A 144 -7.85 -18.46 11.98
CA ALA A 144 -9.30 -18.47 11.84
C ALA A 144 -9.72 -17.52 10.69
N PRO A 145 -10.79 -17.80 9.93
CA PRO A 145 -11.19 -17.02 8.76
C PRO A 145 -11.39 -15.52 9.03
N ALA A 146 -11.75 -15.14 10.26
CA ALA A 146 -11.95 -13.77 10.67
C ALA A 146 -10.66 -12.93 10.82
N PHE A 147 -9.49 -13.56 10.99
CA PHE A 147 -8.23 -12.85 11.29
C PHE A 147 -7.59 -12.19 10.07
N LEU A 148 -7.72 -12.83 8.90
CA LEU A 148 -7.24 -12.32 7.62
C LEU A 148 -8.31 -11.45 6.91
N SER A 149 -9.29 -10.93 7.67
CA SER A 149 -10.52 -10.30 7.17
C SER A 149 -10.33 -9.28 6.06
N SER A 150 -9.35 -8.38 6.14
CA SER A 150 -9.10 -7.38 5.08
C SER A 150 -8.65 -7.99 3.76
N ILE A 151 -7.77 -9.00 3.82
CA ILE A 151 -7.24 -9.69 2.63
C ILE A 151 -8.34 -10.57 2.02
N TYR A 152 -9.06 -11.33 2.86
CA TYR A 152 -10.18 -12.15 2.40
C TYR A 152 -11.31 -11.33 1.81
N TYR A 153 -11.65 -10.20 2.43
CA TYR A 153 -12.68 -9.31 1.93
C TYR A 153 -12.31 -8.77 0.55
N ASN A 154 -11.08 -8.25 0.40
CA ASN A 154 -10.62 -7.72 -0.88
C ASN A 154 -10.57 -8.80 -1.96
N ILE A 155 -10.04 -9.99 -1.65
CA ILE A 155 -10.06 -11.13 -2.59
C ILE A 155 -11.51 -11.49 -2.96
N GLY A 156 -12.42 -11.55 -2.00
CA GLY A 156 -13.84 -11.83 -2.25
C GLY A 156 -14.46 -10.84 -3.24
N VAL A 157 -14.30 -9.54 -2.99
CA VAL A 157 -14.79 -8.47 -3.87
C VAL A 157 -14.21 -8.59 -5.28
N LEU A 158 -12.90 -8.82 -5.41
CA LEU A 158 -12.24 -8.97 -6.70
C LEU A 158 -12.68 -10.23 -7.44
N THR A 159 -12.88 -11.35 -6.73
CA THR A 159 -13.39 -12.58 -7.35
C THR A 159 -14.80 -12.39 -7.90
N ASP A 160 -15.66 -11.69 -7.16
CA ASP A 160 -17.02 -11.41 -7.60
C ASP A 160 -17.01 -10.48 -8.83
N LYS A 161 -16.15 -9.47 -8.84
CA LYS A 161 -16.02 -8.51 -9.94
C LYS A 161 -15.38 -9.09 -11.20
N TYR A 162 -14.33 -9.91 -11.09
CA TYR A 162 -13.51 -10.31 -12.26
C TYR A 162 -13.67 -11.76 -12.69
N ILE A 163 -14.18 -12.63 -11.81
CA ILE A 163 -14.23 -14.07 -12.08
C ILE A 163 -15.68 -14.56 -12.19
N LYS A 164 -16.54 -14.14 -11.25
CA LYS A 164 -17.91 -14.64 -11.16
C LYS A 164 -18.94 -13.82 -11.95
N GLN A 165 -18.54 -12.69 -12.53
CA GLN A 165 -19.48 -11.92 -13.36
C GLN A 165 -20.03 -12.79 -14.50
N PRO A 166 -21.37 -12.78 -14.72
CA PRO A 166 -21.95 -13.46 -15.86
C PRO A 166 -21.39 -12.84 -17.14
N LYS A 167 -20.96 -13.68 -18.09
CA LYS A 167 -20.61 -13.23 -19.43
C LYS A 167 -21.88 -12.64 -20.06
N VAL A 168 -21.87 -11.33 -20.31
CA VAL A 168 -22.88 -10.64 -21.13
C VAL A 168 -22.68 -11.05 -22.59
#